data_AF-A0A8B7P3R9-F1
#
_entry.id   AF-A0A8B7P3R9-F1
#
_cell.length_a   1.000
_cell.length_b   1.000
_cell.length_c   1.000
_cell.angle_alpha   90.00
_cell.angle_beta   90.00
_cell.angle_gamma   90.00
#
_symmetry.space_group_name_H-M   'P 1'
#
loop_
_entity.id
_entity.type
_entity.pdbx_description
1 polymer ?
#
loop_
_entity_poly.entity_id
_entity_poly.type
_entity_poly.pdbx_seq_one_letter_code
_entity_poly.pdbx_strand_id
1 'polypeptide(L)' 'MKLQIAVLLVGVAALALARPADIIDFETDTIEHEQEGQAGKAVKGEYSWVAPNGEEFKVEYVADHLGYRVLESNAQPKF' A
#
# COMPACT_ATOMS: atom_id res chain seq x y z
N MET A 1 29.64 11.67 20.98
CA MET A 1 28.30 12.32 20.86
C MET A 1 28.02 12.86 19.45
N LYS A 2 28.81 13.77 18.85
CA LYS A 2 28.54 14.31 17.50
C LYS A 2 28.53 13.25 16.38
N LEU A 3 29.45 12.29 16.43
CA LEU A 3 29.52 11.19 15.45
C LEU A 3 28.38 10.17 15.59
N GLN A 4 27.89 9.92 16.80
CA GLN A 4 26.77 9.01 17.04
C GLN A 4 25.45 9.59 16.52
N ILE A 5 25.25 10.90 16.64
CA ILE A 5 24.08 11.60 16.08
C ILE A 5 24.15 11.57 14.54
N ALA A 6 25.34 11.76 13.95
CA ALA A 6 25.51 11.65 12.50
C ALA A 6 25.20 10.23 11.97
N VAL A 7 25.66 9.19 12.66
CA VAL A 7 25.35 7.79 12.31
C VAL A 7 23.87 7.48 12.47
N LEU A 8 23.22 7.98 13.52
CA LEU A 8 21.77 7.84 13.71
C LEU A 8 20.98 8.52 12.58
N LEU A 9 21.34 9.75 12.21
CA LEU A 9 20.67 10.48 11.12
C LEU A 9 20.88 9.80 9.76
N VAL A 10 22.08 9.29 9.48
CA VAL A 10 22.35 8.52 8.25
C VAL A 10 21.59 7.19 8.26
N GLY A 11 21.50 6.50 9.40
CA GLY A 11 20.74 5.26 9.54
C GLY A 11 19.24 5.46 9.31
N VAL A 12 18.66 6.53 9.84
CA VAL A 12 17.26 6.90 9.61
C VAL A 12 17.02 7.27 8.14
N ALA A 13 17.93 8.01 7.52
CA ALA A 13 17.84 8.35 6.09
C ALA A 13 17.93 7.11 5.19
N ALA A 14 18.80 6.15 5.53
CA ALA A 14 18.94 4.89 4.77
C ALA A 14 17.68 4.01 4.86
N LEU A 15 17.01 3.98 6.02
CA LEU A 15 15.74 3.26 6.19
C LEU A 15 14.60 3.90 5.37
N ALA A 16 14.59 5.23 5.22
CA ALA A 16 13.59 5.93 4.41
C ALA A 16 13.74 5.63 2.90
N LEU A 17 14.97 5.40 2.43
CA LEU A 17 15.27 5.08 1.03
C LEU A 17 15.01 3.60 0.66
N ALA A 18 14.82 2.73 1.65
CA ALA A 18 14.60 1.30 1.43
C ALA A 18 13.11 0.90 1.31
N ARG A 19 12.21 1.89 1.10
CA ARG A 19 10.79 1.59 0.87
C ARG A 19 10.63 0.73 -0.39
N PRO A 20 9.76 -0.29 -0.36
CA PRO A 20 9.45 -1.08 -1.55
C PRO A 20 9.03 -0.17 -2.69
N ALA A 21 9.39 -0.53 -3.92
CA ALA A 21 9.03 0.26 -5.09
C ALA A 21 7.52 0.18 -5.35
N ASP A 22 6.95 1.29 -5.80
CA ASP A 22 5.59 1.35 -6.31
C ASP A 22 5.50 0.51 -7.60
N ILE A 23 4.51 -0.38 -7.64
CA ILE A 23 4.20 -1.23 -8.80
C ILE A 23 3.07 -0.60 -9.60
N ILE A 24 2.06 -0.08 -8.90
CA ILE A 24 0.94 0.68 -9.47
C ILE A 24 0.69 1.86 -8.55
N ASP A 25 0.54 3.02 -9.15
CA ASP A 25 0.04 4.25 -8.55
C ASP A 25 -0.92 4.85 -9.59
N PHE A 26 -2.22 4.73 -9.31
CA PHE A 26 -3.28 5.15 -10.20
C PHE A 26 -4.36 5.89 -9.41
N GLU A 27 -4.67 7.11 -9.86
CA GLU A 27 -5.65 7.98 -9.21
C GLU A 27 -6.53 8.69 -10.25
N THR A 28 -7.81 8.81 -9.93
CA THR A 28 -8.81 9.65 -10.59
C THR A 28 -9.67 10.33 -9.51
N ASP A 29 -10.58 11.21 -9.91
CA ASP A 29 -11.50 11.89 -8.97
C ASP A 29 -12.32 10.95 -8.06
N THR A 30 -12.46 9.66 -8.41
CA THR A 30 -13.33 8.72 -7.68
C THR A 30 -12.73 7.33 -7.49
N ILE A 31 -11.50 7.08 -7.94
CA ILE A 31 -10.86 5.75 -7.91
C ILE A 31 -9.38 5.95 -7.61
N GLU A 32 -8.88 5.20 -6.63
CA GLU A 32 -7.45 5.09 -6.32
C GLU A 32 -7.04 3.61 -6.32
N HIS A 33 -5.82 3.32 -6.79
CA HIS A 33 -5.22 1.99 -6.73
C HIS A 33 -3.71 2.11 -6.53
N GLU A 34 -3.25 1.69 -5.36
CA GLU A 34 -1.84 1.64 -5.02
C GLU A 34 -1.38 0.19 -4.84
N GLN A 35 -0.16 -0.10 -5.28
CA GLN A 35 0.53 -1.36 -5.07
C GLN A 35 2.01 -1.12 -4.77
N GLU A 36 2.50 -1.74 -3.70
CA GLU A 36 3.90 -1.71 -3.33
C GLU A 36 4.46 -3.13 -3.24
N GLY A 37 5.74 -3.29 -3.58
CA GLY A 37 6.48 -4.51 -3.31
C GLY A 37 7.30 -5.00 -4.49
N GLN A 38 7.26 -6.32 -4.72
CA GLN A 38 7.93 -6.95 -5.85
C GLN A 38 6.90 -7.71 -6.69
N ALA A 39 6.60 -7.17 -7.87
CA ALA A 39 5.72 -7.79 -8.86
C ALA A 39 6.13 -9.25 -9.11
N GLY A 40 5.13 -10.15 -9.10
CA GLY A 40 5.32 -11.58 -9.26
C GLY A 40 5.92 -12.32 -8.05
N LYS A 41 6.20 -11.65 -6.92
CA LYS A 41 6.67 -12.29 -5.69
C LYS A 41 5.82 -12.00 -4.46
N ALA A 42 5.72 -10.72 -4.09
CA ALA A 42 5.02 -10.28 -2.90
C ALA A 42 4.60 -8.83 -3.09
N VAL A 43 3.30 -8.60 -3.14
CA VAL A 43 2.66 -7.31 -3.37
C VAL A 43 1.70 -7.07 -2.22
N LYS A 44 1.73 -5.85 -1.68
CA LYS A 44 0.64 -5.30 -0.89
C LYS A 44 -0.03 -4.24 -1.75
N GLY A 45 -1.34 -4.12 -1.65
CA GLY A 45 -2.01 -3.06 -2.35
C GLY A 45 -3.36 -2.76 -1.74
N GLU A 46 -3.89 -1.64 -2.19
CA GLU A 46 -5.22 -1.19 -1.88
C GLU A 46 -5.88 -0.60 -3.12
N TYR A 47 -7.20 -0.72 -3.19
CA TYR A 47 -7.98 0.05 -4.14
C TYR A 47 -9.21 0.61 -3.45
N SER A 48 -9.56 1.84 -3.81
CA SER A 48 -10.73 2.54 -3.31
C SER A 48 -11.57 3.09 -4.46
N TRP A 49 -12.87 3.26 -4.21
CA TRP A 49 -13.75 3.97 -5.12
C TRP A 49 -14.93 4.62 -4.42
N VAL A 50 -15.42 5.72 -4.99
CA VAL A 50 -16.66 6.38 -4.55
C VAL A 50 -17.81 5.94 -5.46
N ALA A 51 -18.80 5.25 -4.90
CA ALA A 51 -19.97 4.79 -5.63
C ALA A 51 -20.92 5.95 -5.98
N PRO A 52 -21.86 5.78 -6.94
CA PRO A 52 -22.78 6.86 -7.35
C PRO A 52 -23.66 7.43 -6.23
N ASN A 53 -23.87 6.67 -5.14
CA ASN A 53 -24.59 7.11 -3.94
C ASN A 53 -23.71 7.90 -2.95
N GLY A 54 -22.43 8.13 -3.27
CA GLY A 54 -21.45 8.80 -2.43
C GLY A 54 -20.81 7.91 -1.35
N GLU A 55 -21.12 6.60 -1.32
CA GLU A 55 -20.48 5.66 -0.40
C GLU A 55 -19.08 5.31 -0.90
N GLU A 56 -18.07 5.44 -0.04
CA GLU A 56 -16.69 5.07 -0.33
C GLU A 56 -16.45 3.61 0.04
N PHE A 57 -15.86 2.87 -0.90
CA PHE A 57 -15.45 1.50 -0.71
C PHE A 57 -13.94 1.38 -0.83
N LYS A 58 -13.36 0.56 0.03
CA LYS A 58 -11.93 0.26 0.10
C LYS A 58 -11.71 -1.24 0.26
N VAL A 59 -10.66 -1.74 -0.38
CA VAL A 59 -10.16 -3.10 -0.20
C VAL A 59 -8.65 -3.05 -0.03
N GLU A 60 -8.15 -3.62 1.04
CA GLU A 60 -6.72 -3.84 1.29
C GLU A 60 -6.39 -5.32 1.14
N TYR A 61 -5.29 -5.65 0.48
CA TYR A 61 -4.93 -7.03 0.19
C TYR A 61 -3.42 -7.29 0.18
N VAL A 62 -3.10 -8.58 0.25
CA VAL A 62 -1.77 -9.12 0.00
C VAL A 62 -1.83 -10.18 -1.10
N ALA A 63 -0.88 -10.15 -2.02
CA ALA A 63 -0.68 -11.13 -3.06
C ALA A 63 0.75 -11.66 -3.04
N ASP A 64 0.92 -12.94 -2.69
CA ASP A 64 2.23 -13.58 -2.57
C ASP A 64 2.15 -15.08 -2.92
N HIS A 65 3.18 -15.85 -2.52
CA HIS A 65 3.23 -17.31 -2.73
C HIS A 65 2.06 -18.09 -2.10
N LEU A 66 1.33 -17.50 -1.14
CA LEU A 66 0.12 -18.09 -0.55
C LEU A 66 -1.16 -17.64 -1.28
N GLY A 67 -1.04 -16.99 -2.44
CA GLY A 67 -2.16 -16.49 -3.24
C GLY A 67 -2.58 -15.05 -2.92
N TYR A 68 -3.77 -14.67 -3.35
CA TYR A 68 -4.41 -13.39 -3.05
C TYR A 68 -5.31 -13.50 -1.83
N ARG A 69 -5.19 -12.57 -0.88
CA ARG A 69 -6.01 -12.52 0.34
C ARG A 69 -6.37 -11.08 0.68
N VAL A 70 -7.64 -10.87 1.00
CA VAL A 70 -8.14 -9.59 1.52
C VAL A 70 -7.81 -9.50 3.00
N LEU A 71 -7.24 -8.37 3.41
CA LEU A 71 -6.93 -8.05 4.80
C LEU A 71 -8.07 -7.24 5.43
N GLU A 72 -8.51 -6.20 4.71
CA GLU A 72 -9.60 -5.32 5.12
C GLU A 72 -10.48 -5.00 3.92
N SER A 73 -11.79 -4.94 4.14
CA SER A 73 -12.73 -4.52 3.11
C SER A 73 -14.06 -4.09 3.72
N ASN A 74 -14.51 -2.90 3.34
CA ASN A 74 -15.89 -2.46 3.59
C ASN A 74 -16.81 -2.72 2.37
N ALA A 75 -16.26 -3.28 1.28
CA ALA A 75 -16.96 -3.62 0.04
C ALA A 75 -17.68 -4.98 0.07
N GLN A 76 -17.95 -5.49 1.27
CA GLN A 76 -18.66 -6.76 1.43
C GLN A 76 -20.18 -6.56 1.26
N PRO A 77 -20.90 -7.52 0.66
CA PRO A 77 -22.36 -7.49 0.62
C PRO A 77 -22.94 -7.42 2.03
N LYS A 78 -23.75 -6.40 2.31
CA LYS A 78 -24.56 -6.32 3.53
C LYS A 78 -25.80 -7.21 3.32
N PHE A 79 -25.87 -8.35 4.02
CA PHE A 79 -27.04 -9.24 4.01
C PHE A 79 -28.09 -8.81 5.04
#